data_AF-A0A972MF87-F1
#
_entry.id   AF-A0A972MF87-F1
#
_cell.length_a   1.000
_cell.length_b   1.000
_cell.length_c   1.000
_cell.angle_alpha   90.00
_cell.angle_beta   90.00
_cell.angle_gamma   90.00
#
_symmetry.space_group_name_H-M   'P 1'
#
loop_
_entity.id
_entity.type
_entity.pdbx_description
1 polymer ?
#
loop_
_entity_poly.entity_id
_entity_poly.type
_entity_poly.pdbx_seq_one_letter_code
_entity_poly.pdbx_strand_id
1 'polypeptide(L)'
;MLAKFKETADFLKSKISIQPEVAIILGSGLGGLGNKIKNATKIKYEDIPNFPVSTVEGHSGQLVFGELGGKNVVAMQGRFHYYEGYGMKEVTFPVRVMHFLGATKLIVSNAAGGMNPKYRQGDLMIINDHINNFPEHPLHGKNFEELGVRFPDMSNVYNKEYINIALELAKDVDINVHQGIYIGSSGPTL
;
A
#
# COMPACT_ATOMS: atom_id res chain seq x y z
N MET A 1 -4.81 -19.30 -7.21
CA MET A 1 -4.66 -17.98 -6.56
C MET A 1 -3.67 -18.04 -5.41
N LEU A 2 -3.92 -18.84 -4.36
CA LEU A 2 -2.95 -19.04 -3.26
C LEU A 2 -1.56 -19.49 -3.73
N ALA A 3 -1.50 -20.46 -4.64
CA ALA A 3 -0.24 -20.93 -5.24
C ALA A 3 0.54 -19.79 -5.93
N LYS A 4 -0.14 -18.87 -6.61
CA LYS A 4 0.50 -17.72 -7.27
C LYS A 4 1.13 -16.76 -6.26
N PHE A 5 0.48 -16.52 -5.12
CA PHE A 5 1.05 -15.69 -4.06
C PHE A 5 2.34 -16.30 -3.51
N LYS A 6 2.33 -17.62 -3.24
CA LYS A 6 3.50 -18.35 -2.71
C LYS A 6 4.64 -18.41 -3.73
N GLU A 7 4.34 -18.79 -4.97
CA GLU A 7 5.30 -18.78 -6.09
C GLU A 7 5.99 -17.41 -6.22
N THR A 8 5.21 -16.33 -6.20
CA THR A 8 5.74 -14.97 -6.31
C THR A 8 6.58 -14.57 -5.10
N ALA A 9 6.12 -14.93 -3.90
CA ALA A 9 6.86 -14.67 -2.67
C ALA A 9 8.18 -15.46 -2.63
N ASP A 10 8.19 -16.72 -3.07
CA ASP A 10 9.39 -17.56 -3.12
C ASP A 10 10.38 -17.06 -4.16
N PHE A 11 9.91 -16.63 -5.34
CA PHE A 11 10.72 -15.92 -6.32
C PHE A 11 11.39 -14.69 -5.69
N LEU A 12 10.62 -13.83 -5.01
CA LEU A 12 11.16 -12.62 -4.38
C LEU A 12 12.14 -12.94 -3.25
N LYS A 13 11.86 -13.95 -2.40
CA LYS A 13 12.77 -14.44 -1.36
C LYS A 13 14.12 -14.87 -1.93
N SER A 14 14.15 -15.45 -3.13
CA SER A 14 15.40 -15.82 -3.80
C SER A 14 16.25 -14.64 -4.25
N LYS A 15 15.68 -13.42 -4.28
CA LYS A 15 16.32 -12.19 -4.77
C LYS A 15 16.68 -11.20 -3.66
N ILE A 16 16.20 -11.42 -2.44
CA ILE A 16 16.39 -10.50 -1.32
C ILE A 16 17.12 -11.19 -0.16
N SER A 17 17.88 -10.42 0.60
CA SER A 17 18.61 -10.88 1.79
C SER A 17 17.95 -10.48 3.11
N ILE A 18 16.82 -9.79 3.04
CA ILE A 18 16.07 -9.31 4.20
C ILE A 18 14.68 -9.97 4.27
N GLN A 19 14.15 -10.07 5.48
CA GLN A 19 12.73 -10.34 5.70
C GLN A 19 12.02 -9.02 6.04
N PRO A 20 11.14 -8.49 5.19
CA PRO A 20 10.47 -7.22 5.45
C PRO A 20 9.49 -7.35 6.61
N GLU A 21 9.52 -6.38 7.54
CA GLU A 21 8.57 -6.25 8.64
C GLU A 21 7.40 -5.34 8.26
N VAL A 22 7.69 -4.33 7.43
CA VAL A 22 6.74 -3.28 7.03
C VAL A 22 6.64 -3.22 5.51
N ALA A 23 5.41 -3.29 5.02
CA ALA A 23 5.05 -3.01 3.64
C ALA A 23 4.62 -1.54 3.49
N ILE A 24 5.07 -0.88 2.43
CA ILE A 24 4.75 0.52 2.16
C ILE A 24 4.21 0.64 0.73
N ILE A 25 3.05 1.26 0.54
CA ILE A 25 2.51 1.57 -0.79
C ILE A 25 2.66 3.06 -1.04
N LEU A 26 3.55 3.42 -1.96
CA LEU A 26 3.83 4.81 -2.33
C LEU A 26 2.86 5.24 -3.44
N GLY A 27 2.01 6.21 -3.11
CA GLY A 27 1.11 6.81 -4.07
C GLY A 27 1.76 7.82 -5.00
N SER A 28 0.95 8.38 -5.90
CA SER A 28 1.31 9.47 -6.81
C SER A 28 1.99 10.61 -6.06
N GLY A 29 3.16 11.05 -6.55
CA GLY A 29 3.96 12.11 -5.91
C GLY A 29 4.79 11.68 -4.69
N LEU A 30 4.63 10.45 -4.19
CA LEU A 30 5.29 9.96 -2.97
C LEU A 30 6.40 8.94 -3.25
N GLY A 31 6.67 8.65 -4.52
CA GLY A 31 7.73 7.73 -4.94
C GLY A 31 9.14 8.12 -4.46
N GLY A 32 9.37 9.40 -4.18
CA GLY A 32 10.64 9.89 -3.64
C GLY A 32 11.05 9.25 -2.31
N LEU A 33 10.10 8.76 -1.50
CA LEU A 33 10.41 8.03 -0.27
C LEU A 33 11.17 6.72 -0.54
N GLY A 34 10.89 6.05 -1.65
CA GLY A 34 11.58 4.83 -2.07
C GLY A 34 13.09 5.03 -2.27
N ASN A 35 13.51 6.25 -2.61
CA ASN A 35 14.93 6.60 -2.78
C ASN A 35 15.67 6.79 -1.44
N LYS A 36 14.96 6.90 -0.32
CA LYS A 36 15.55 7.00 1.02
C LYS A 36 15.81 5.63 1.67
N ILE A 37 15.34 4.55 1.04
CA ILE A 37 15.57 3.19 1.53
C ILE A 37 17.05 2.84 1.32
N LYS A 38 17.73 2.47 2.41
CA LYS A 38 19.15 2.10 2.42
C LYS A 38 19.33 0.63 2.06
N ASN A 39 20.52 0.27 1.58
CA ASN A 39 20.89 -1.11 1.22
C ASN A 39 19.86 -1.74 0.26
N ALA A 40 19.40 -0.96 -0.71
CA ALA A 40 18.20 -1.28 -1.45
C ALA A 40 18.41 -2.32 -2.56
N THR A 41 17.59 -3.38 -2.55
CA THR A 41 17.38 -4.26 -3.71
C THR A 41 16.11 -3.81 -4.42
N LYS A 42 16.22 -3.45 -5.70
CA LYS A 42 15.11 -3.00 -6.54
C LYS A 42 14.76 -4.09 -7.56
N ILE A 43 13.49 -4.44 -7.64
CA ILE A 43 12.99 -5.48 -8.56
C ILE A 43 11.80 -4.89 -9.30
N LYS A 44 11.87 -4.80 -10.63
CA LYS A 44 10.79 -4.24 -11.44
C LYS A 44 9.58 -5.18 -11.46
N TYR A 45 8.38 -4.63 -11.58
CA TYR A 45 7.15 -5.42 -11.66
C TYR A 45 7.13 -6.38 -12.86
N GLU A 46 7.73 -5.98 -13.99
CA GLU A 46 7.84 -6.81 -15.20
C GLU A 46 8.67 -8.10 -14.98
N ASP A 47 9.60 -8.08 -14.02
CA ASP A 47 10.46 -9.21 -13.70
C ASP A 47 9.85 -10.12 -12.62
N ILE A 48 8.69 -9.76 -12.07
CA ILE A 48 8.05 -10.49 -10.97
C ILE A 48 6.90 -11.34 -11.52
N PRO A 49 6.90 -12.67 -11.31
CA PRO A 49 5.84 -13.52 -11.81
C PRO A 49 4.49 -13.11 -11.22
N ASN A 50 3.43 -13.17 -12.03
CA ASN A 50 2.06 -12.84 -11.65
C ASN A 50 1.79 -11.37 -11.24
N PHE A 51 2.78 -10.47 -11.27
CA PHE A 51 2.58 -9.06 -10.95
C PHE A 51 1.93 -8.31 -12.11
N PRO A 52 0.98 -7.39 -11.84
CA PRO A 52 0.54 -6.41 -12.82
C PRO A 52 1.66 -5.43 -13.19
N VAL A 53 1.51 -4.72 -14.30
CA VAL A 53 2.44 -3.67 -14.75
C VAL A 53 1.79 -2.31 -14.53
N SER A 54 2.50 -1.34 -13.94
CA SER A 54 1.91 0.00 -13.75
C SER A 54 2.01 0.79 -15.05
N THR A 55 0.90 1.41 -15.48
CA THR A 55 0.82 2.17 -16.73
C THR A 55 0.72 3.68 -16.52
N VAL A 56 0.54 4.12 -15.28
CA VAL A 56 0.37 5.53 -14.90
C VAL A 56 1.73 6.25 -14.81
N GLU A 57 1.80 7.47 -15.37
CA GLU A 57 2.98 8.32 -15.32
C GLU A 57 3.41 8.62 -13.86
N GLY A 58 4.73 8.60 -13.61
CA GLY A 58 5.30 8.82 -12.28
C GLY A 58 5.36 7.57 -11.39
N HIS A 59 4.85 6.43 -11.84
CA HIS A 59 5.04 5.13 -11.18
C HIS A 59 6.25 4.42 -11.76
N SER A 60 7.34 4.33 -10.98
CA SER A 60 8.57 3.64 -11.43
C SER A 60 8.38 2.13 -11.66
N GLY A 61 7.31 1.54 -11.11
CA GLY A 61 6.93 0.17 -11.40
C GLY A 61 7.88 -0.87 -10.79
N GLN A 62 8.27 -0.69 -9.53
CA GLN A 62 9.23 -1.59 -8.87
C GLN A 62 8.95 -1.78 -7.37
N LEU A 63 9.31 -2.95 -6.86
CA LEU A 63 9.47 -3.19 -5.44
C LEU A 63 10.87 -2.77 -4.99
N VAL A 64 10.94 -2.06 -3.88
CA VAL A 64 12.19 -1.62 -3.25
C VAL A 64 12.28 -2.26 -1.87
N PHE A 65 13.22 -3.16 -1.70
CA PHE A 65 13.52 -3.83 -0.43
C PHE A 65 14.74 -3.18 0.20
N GLY A 66 14.74 -2.95 1.50
CA GLY A 66 15.92 -2.45 2.21
C GLY A 66 15.60 -1.99 3.61
N GLU A 67 16.36 -1.02 4.10
CA GLU A 67 16.22 -0.49 5.46
C GLU A 67 15.70 0.95 5.44
N LEU A 68 14.67 1.23 6.24
CA LEU A 68 14.16 2.58 6.48
C LEU A 68 13.84 2.75 7.96
N GLY A 69 14.44 3.76 8.61
CA GLY A 69 14.24 4.01 10.04
C GLY A 69 14.66 2.84 10.94
N GLY A 70 15.71 2.10 10.56
CA GLY A 70 16.17 0.92 11.31
C GLY A 70 15.28 -0.31 11.16
N LYS A 71 14.35 -0.32 10.20
CA LYS A 71 13.43 -1.43 9.93
C LYS A 71 13.61 -1.97 8.53
N ASN A 72 13.48 -3.29 8.41
CA ASN A 72 13.41 -3.96 7.11
C ASN A 72 12.06 -3.67 6.46
N VAL A 73 12.08 -3.06 5.28
CA VAL A 73 10.88 -2.65 4.57
C VAL A 73 10.84 -3.20 3.15
N VAL A 74 9.63 -3.36 2.63
CA VAL A 74 9.34 -3.48 1.21
C VAL A 74 8.43 -2.33 0.81
N ALA A 75 8.82 -1.57 -0.20
CA ALA A 75 8.04 -0.45 -0.71
C ALA A 75 7.64 -0.69 -2.17
N MET A 76 6.34 -0.55 -2.46
CA MET A 76 5.83 -0.42 -3.81
C MET A 76 6.05 1.01 -4.30
N GLN A 77 6.99 1.20 -5.23
CA GLN A 77 7.24 2.49 -5.86
C GLN A 77 6.38 2.63 -7.12
N GLY A 78 5.12 3.01 -6.88
CA GLY A 78 4.04 2.94 -7.84
C GLY A 78 3.05 1.83 -7.47
N ARG A 79 1.76 2.06 -7.72
CA ARG A 79 0.66 1.13 -7.44
C ARG A 79 -0.20 0.91 -8.68
N PHE A 80 -1.06 -0.09 -8.59
CA PHE A 80 -2.06 -0.38 -9.61
C PHE A 80 -3.39 0.25 -9.22
N HIS A 81 -4.17 0.66 -10.20
CA HIS A 81 -5.48 1.26 -9.99
C HIS A 81 -6.55 0.46 -10.71
N TYR A 82 -7.75 0.51 -10.16
CA TYR A 82 -8.92 -0.12 -10.77
C TYR A 82 -9.26 0.49 -12.14
N TYR A 83 -9.15 1.82 -12.30
CA TYR A 83 -9.41 2.48 -13.58
C TYR A 83 -8.41 2.13 -14.69
N GLU A 84 -7.26 1.52 -14.38
CA GLU A 84 -6.32 1.01 -15.41
C GLU A 84 -6.85 -0.25 -16.10
N GLY A 85 -8.00 -0.79 -15.65
CA GLY A 85 -8.62 -2.01 -16.19
C GLY A 85 -8.31 -3.28 -15.40
N TYR A 86 -7.54 -3.17 -14.32
CA TYR A 86 -7.24 -4.30 -13.42
C TYR A 86 -8.42 -4.63 -12.51
N GLY A 87 -8.68 -5.93 -12.32
CA GLY A 87 -9.61 -6.38 -11.29
C GLY A 87 -9.09 -6.11 -9.88
N MET A 88 -9.99 -6.01 -8.89
CA MET A 88 -9.59 -5.71 -7.50
C MET A 88 -8.60 -6.73 -6.90
N LYS A 89 -8.64 -7.97 -7.37
CA LYS A 89 -7.70 -9.02 -6.97
C LYS A 89 -6.30 -8.81 -7.51
N GLU A 90 -6.16 -8.22 -8.69
CA GLU A 90 -4.87 -7.87 -9.28
C GLU A 90 -4.30 -6.64 -8.57
N VAL A 91 -5.13 -5.62 -8.36
CA VAL A 91 -4.75 -4.41 -7.59
C VAL A 91 -4.23 -4.75 -6.20
N THR A 92 -4.88 -5.70 -5.52
CA THR A 92 -4.50 -6.10 -4.15
C THR A 92 -3.55 -7.29 -4.07
N PHE A 93 -3.14 -7.87 -5.22
CA PHE A 93 -2.21 -9.00 -5.28
C PHE A 93 -0.91 -8.76 -4.49
N PRO A 94 -0.25 -7.57 -4.61
CA PRO A 94 1.01 -7.31 -3.91
C PRO A 94 0.87 -7.36 -2.38
N VAL A 95 -0.29 -7.00 -1.82
CA VAL A 95 -0.50 -7.03 -0.37
C VAL A 95 -0.40 -8.46 0.16
N ARG A 96 -0.96 -9.43 -0.58
CA ARG A 96 -0.85 -10.86 -0.21
C ARG A 96 0.56 -11.38 -0.35
N VAL A 97 1.28 -10.97 -1.40
CA VAL A 97 2.69 -11.34 -1.59
C VAL A 97 3.55 -10.78 -0.46
N MET A 98 3.41 -9.49 -0.12
CA MET A 98 4.16 -8.87 0.98
C MET A 98 3.88 -9.53 2.34
N HIS A 99 2.65 -10.01 2.56
CA HIS A 99 2.34 -10.84 3.74
C HIS A 99 3.13 -12.16 3.75
N PHE A 100 3.19 -12.91 2.63
CA PHE A 100 3.99 -14.14 2.52
C PHE A 100 5.51 -13.92 2.58
N LEU A 101 5.97 -12.68 2.32
CA LEU A 101 7.35 -12.26 2.56
C LEU A 101 7.65 -12.00 4.04
N GLY A 102 6.63 -11.88 4.89
CA GLY A 102 6.77 -11.66 6.34
C GLY A 102 6.30 -10.30 6.84
N ALA A 103 5.82 -9.42 5.96
CA ALA A 103 5.35 -8.11 6.38
C ALA A 103 4.10 -8.24 7.25
N THR A 104 4.14 -7.63 8.43
CA THR A 104 3.03 -7.65 9.41
C THR A 104 2.35 -6.29 9.54
N LYS A 105 2.94 -5.26 8.97
CA LYS A 105 2.45 -3.87 8.99
C LYS A 105 2.34 -3.36 7.56
N LEU A 106 1.31 -2.59 7.28
CA LEU A 106 1.09 -1.96 5.98
C LEU A 106 0.88 -0.46 6.18
N ILE A 107 1.71 0.34 5.52
CA ILE A 107 1.54 1.79 5.41
C ILE A 107 1.07 2.09 4.00
N VAL A 108 -0.08 2.74 3.86
CA VAL A 108 -0.62 3.15 2.56
C VAL A 108 -0.58 4.66 2.43
N SER A 109 -0.29 5.13 1.21
CA SER A 109 -0.29 6.55 0.90
C SER A 109 -0.92 6.82 -0.46
N ASN A 110 -1.60 7.96 -0.59
CA ASN A 110 -2.24 8.38 -1.82
C ASN A 110 -2.31 9.91 -1.93
N ALA A 111 -2.63 10.38 -3.13
CA ALA A 111 -3.07 11.74 -3.37
C ALA A 111 -4.60 11.73 -3.43
N ALA A 112 -5.24 12.77 -2.91
CA ALA A 112 -6.70 12.87 -2.83
C ALA A 112 -7.18 14.31 -3.04
N GLY A 113 -8.39 14.47 -3.57
CA GLY A 113 -9.11 15.74 -3.56
C GLY A 113 -9.70 16.02 -2.17
N GLY A 114 -9.45 17.21 -1.62
CA GLY A 114 -9.96 17.60 -0.32
C GLY A 114 -11.43 18.05 -0.38
N MET A 115 -12.34 17.27 0.20
CA MET A 115 -13.77 17.64 0.30
C MET A 115 -14.10 18.48 1.53
N ASN A 116 -13.25 18.44 2.57
CA ASN A 116 -13.43 19.26 3.76
C ASN A 116 -12.98 20.70 3.45
N PRO A 117 -13.82 21.73 3.61
CA PRO A 117 -13.49 23.12 3.24
C PRO A 117 -12.34 23.73 4.07
N LYS A 118 -11.93 23.06 5.15
CA LYS A 118 -10.76 23.44 5.94
C LYS A 118 -9.43 22.98 5.33
N TYR A 119 -9.46 22.02 4.41
CA TYR A 119 -8.24 21.49 3.79
C TYR A 119 -7.70 22.47 2.75
N ARG A 120 -6.38 22.42 2.56
CA ARG A 120 -5.61 23.19 1.58
C ARG A 120 -4.75 22.25 0.75
N GLN A 121 -4.34 22.72 -0.43
CA GLN A 121 -3.42 21.97 -1.27
C GLN A 121 -2.10 21.75 -0.52
N GLY A 122 -1.62 20.50 -0.52
CA GLY A 122 -0.38 20.12 0.18
C GLY A 122 -0.60 19.65 1.62
N ASP A 123 -1.81 19.78 2.16
CA ASP A 123 -2.11 19.25 3.48
C ASP A 123 -1.94 17.73 3.54
N LEU A 124 -1.42 17.25 4.67
CA LEU A 124 -1.41 15.82 5.00
C LEU A 124 -2.65 15.49 5.82
N MET A 125 -3.33 14.40 5.45
CA MET A 125 -4.46 13.87 6.21
C MET A 125 -4.16 12.41 6.61
N ILE A 126 -4.18 12.14 7.91
CA ILE A 126 -4.12 10.79 8.46
C ILE A 126 -5.51 10.15 8.28
N ILE A 127 -5.55 9.02 7.57
CA ILE A 127 -6.78 8.27 7.37
C ILE A 127 -7.14 7.55 8.67
N ASN A 128 -8.33 7.84 9.21
CA ASN A 128 -8.85 7.16 10.40
C ASN A 128 -10.04 6.24 10.12
N ASP A 129 -10.65 6.37 8.95
CA ASP A 129 -11.71 5.50 8.46
C ASP A 129 -11.82 5.62 6.93
N HIS A 130 -12.61 4.74 6.30
CA HIS A 130 -12.90 4.86 4.88
C HIS A 130 -14.33 4.50 4.49
N ILE A 131 -14.74 5.02 3.34
CA ILE A 131 -15.92 4.59 2.62
C ILE A 131 -15.44 3.90 1.33
N ASN A 132 -15.85 2.65 1.15
CA ASN A 132 -15.57 1.90 -0.07
C ASN A 132 -16.73 2.11 -1.07
N ASN A 133 -16.51 2.94 -2.08
CA ASN A 133 -17.45 3.21 -3.16
C ASN A 133 -16.99 2.60 -4.50
N PHE A 134 -16.23 1.51 -4.47
CA PHE A 134 -15.89 0.74 -5.66
C PHE A 134 -17.01 -0.24 -6.04
N PRO A 135 -17.20 -0.52 -7.34
CA PRO A 135 -18.22 -1.49 -7.79
C PRO A 135 -17.82 -2.95 -7.56
N GLU A 136 -16.58 -3.21 -7.13
CA GLU A 136 -16.04 -4.54 -6.87
C GLU A 136 -15.32 -4.57 -5.51
N HIS A 137 -15.32 -5.73 -4.85
CA HIS A 137 -14.60 -5.97 -3.61
C HIS A 137 -13.48 -7.02 -3.79
N PRO A 138 -12.24 -6.80 -3.31
CA PRO A 138 -11.11 -7.72 -3.51
C PRO A 138 -11.31 -9.11 -2.89
N LEU A 139 -12.17 -9.21 -1.87
CA LEU A 139 -12.50 -10.48 -1.19
C LEU A 139 -13.66 -11.26 -1.83
N HIS A 140 -14.24 -10.76 -2.93
CA HIS A 140 -15.32 -11.46 -3.62
C HIS A 140 -14.86 -12.82 -4.18
N GLY A 141 -15.69 -13.87 -4.04
CA GLY A 141 -15.37 -15.23 -4.47
C GLY A 141 -14.99 -16.17 -3.32
N LYS A 142 -14.24 -17.25 -3.61
CA LYS A 142 -13.84 -18.27 -2.62
C LYS A 142 -12.89 -17.68 -1.55
N ASN A 143 -13.18 -17.91 -0.27
CA ASN A 143 -12.25 -17.62 0.83
C ASN A 143 -11.20 -18.73 0.94
N PHE A 144 -9.97 -18.35 1.27
CA PHE A 144 -8.90 -19.29 1.63
C PHE A 144 -8.58 -19.04 3.10
N GLU A 145 -8.86 -20.00 3.98
CA GLU A 145 -8.71 -19.83 5.44
C GLU A 145 -7.29 -19.47 5.86
N GLU A 146 -6.27 -19.93 5.11
CA GLU A 146 -4.87 -19.55 5.31
C GLU A 146 -4.62 -18.03 5.18
N LEU A 147 -5.45 -17.30 4.43
CA LEU A 147 -5.32 -15.86 4.25
C LEU A 147 -6.14 -15.04 5.27
N GLY A 148 -7.09 -15.68 5.96
CA GLY A 148 -7.96 -15.03 6.92
C GLY A 148 -9.39 -15.55 6.96
N VAL A 149 -10.17 -14.93 7.83
CA VAL A 149 -11.57 -15.26 8.07
C VAL A 149 -12.46 -14.89 6.88
N ARG A 150 -13.59 -15.59 6.74
CA ARG A 150 -14.57 -15.34 5.67
C ARG A 150 -15.19 -13.94 5.73
N PHE A 151 -15.42 -13.44 6.94
CA PHE A 151 -16.09 -12.16 7.20
C PHE A 151 -15.21 -11.33 8.14
N PRO A 152 -14.23 -10.58 7.60
CA PRO A 152 -13.36 -9.75 8.42
C PRO A 152 -14.14 -8.57 9.03
N ASP A 153 -13.89 -8.32 10.31
CA ASP A 153 -14.37 -7.10 10.98
C ASP A 153 -13.63 -5.87 10.44
N MET A 154 -14.36 -4.77 10.26
CA MET A 154 -13.84 -3.50 9.73
C MET A 154 -13.96 -2.36 10.75
N SER A 155 -14.22 -2.64 12.03
CA SER A 155 -14.43 -1.61 13.06
C SER A 155 -13.15 -0.88 13.47
N ASN A 156 -11.98 -1.51 13.28
CA ASN A 156 -10.67 -0.97 13.67
C ASN A 156 -9.61 -1.24 12.58
N VAL A 157 -9.94 -0.97 11.31
CA VAL A 157 -9.04 -1.20 10.15
C VAL A 157 -7.77 -0.36 10.24
N TYR A 158 -7.92 0.92 10.60
CA TYR A 158 -6.81 1.83 10.81
C TYR A 158 -6.38 1.78 12.27
N ASN A 159 -5.15 1.32 12.51
CA ASN A 159 -4.65 1.11 13.86
C ASN A 159 -4.55 2.44 14.63
N LYS A 160 -5.30 2.55 15.73
CA LYS A 160 -5.38 3.76 16.57
C LYS A 160 -4.05 4.16 17.20
N GLU A 161 -3.21 3.19 17.56
CA GLU A 161 -1.87 3.44 18.09
C GLU A 161 -0.99 4.11 17.04
N TYR A 162 -1.01 3.61 15.79
CA TYR A 162 -0.21 4.19 14.70
C TYR A 162 -0.68 5.59 14.31
N ILE A 163 -2.00 5.82 14.35
CA ILE A 163 -2.57 7.15 14.18
C ILE A 163 -2.06 8.11 15.26
N ASN A 164 -2.08 7.70 16.53
CA ASN A 164 -1.61 8.53 17.63
C ASN A 164 -0.12 8.86 17.50
N ILE A 165 0.72 7.85 17.18
CA ILE A 165 2.14 8.05 16.91
C ILE A 165 2.34 9.07 15.78
N ALA A 166 1.57 8.96 14.68
CA ALA A 166 1.68 9.91 13.57
C ALA A 166 1.26 11.34 13.96
N LEU A 167 0.22 11.49 14.79
CA LEU A 167 -0.23 12.79 15.31
C LEU A 167 0.79 13.42 16.27
N GLU A 168 1.44 12.63 17.11
CA GLU A 168 2.50 13.08 18.01
C GLU A 168 3.73 13.51 17.21
N LEU A 169 4.20 12.68 16.28
CA LEU A 169 5.31 13.01 15.40
C LEU A 169 5.06 14.29 14.60
N ALA A 170 3.85 14.49 14.10
CA ALA A 170 3.48 15.70 13.37
C ALA A 170 3.64 16.97 14.22
N LYS A 171 3.30 16.91 15.52
CA LYS A 171 3.55 18.01 16.46
C LYS A 171 5.04 18.22 16.69
N ASP A 172 5.79 17.13 16.88
CA ASP A 172 7.24 17.19 17.15
C ASP A 172 8.03 17.79 15.99
N VAL A 173 7.58 17.59 14.74
CA VAL A 173 8.22 18.14 13.54
C VAL A 173 7.54 19.42 13.01
N ASP A 174 6.61 20.00 13.77
CA ASP A 174 5.85 21.22 13.43
C ASP A 174 5.17 21.17 12.05
N ILE A 175 4.51 20.04 11.76
CA ILE A 175 3.70 19.85 10.56
C ILE A 175 2.23 19.78 10.96
N ASN A 176 1.43 20.67 10.38
CA ASN A 176 -0.01 20.59 10.50
C ASN A 176 -0.54 19.38 9.71
N VAL A 177 -1.27 18.50 10.39
CA VAL A 177 -1.93 17.33 9.80
C VAL A 177 -3.41 17.33 10.17
N HIS A 178 -4.23 16.87 9.24
CA HIS A 178 -5.63 16.57 9.50
C HIS A 178 -5.81 15.10 9.84
N GLN A 179 -6.98 14.76 10.38
CA GLN A 179 -7.45 13.39 10.49
C GLN A 179 -8.82 13.30 9.83
N GLY A 180 -9.08 12.26 9.03
CA GLY A 180 -10.38 12.15 8.38
C GLY A 180 -10.65 10.85 7.64
N ILE A 181 -11.87 10.79 7.10
CA ILE A 181 -12.42 9.66 6.37
C ILE A 181 -12.03 9.77 4.90
N TYR A 182 -11.46 8.70 4.35
CA TYR A 182 -11.12 8.60 2.93
C TYR A 182 -12.24 7.88 2.15
N ILE A 183 -12.72 8.43 1.05
CA ILE A 183 -13.64 7.72 0.14
C ILE A 183 -12.87 7.23 -1.09
N GLY A 184 -12.89 5.91 -1.33
CA GLY A 184 -12.35 5.31 -2.54
C GLY A 184 -13.42 5.19 -3.61
N SER A 185 -13.18 5.75 -4.80
CA SER A 185 -14.08 5.66 -5.97
C SER A 185 -13.30 5.21 -7.21
N SER A 186 -14.00 4.72 -8.23
CA SER A 186 -13.37 4.12 -9.40
C SER A 186 -12.54 5.10 -10.24
N GLY A 187 -13.00 6.34 -10.40
CA GLY A 187 -12.44 7.25 -11.41
C GLY A 187 -12.70 6.75 -12.84
N PRO A 188 -11.96 7.22 -13.87
CA PRO A 188 -10.80 8.13 -13.81
C PRO A 188 -11.16 9.63 -13.89
N THR A 189 -12.44 9.99 -14.08
CA THR A 189 -12.87 11.39 -14.14
C THR A 189 -12.64 12.09 -12.81
N LEU A 190 -12.00 13.27 -12.86
CA LEU A 190 -11.79 14.17 -11.73
C LEU A 190 -12.97 15.15 -11.57
#